data_AF-F8LE57-F1
#
_entry.id   AF-F8LE57-F1
#
_cell.length_a   1.000
_cell.length_b   1.000
_cell.length_c   1.000
_cell.angle_alpha   90.00
_cell.angle_beta   90.00
_cell.angle_gamma   90.00
#
_symmetry.space_group_name_H-M   'P 1'
#
loop_
_entity.id
_entity.type
_entity.pdbx_description
1 polymer ?
#
loop_
_entity_poly.entity_id
_entity_poly.type
_entity_poly.pdbx_seq_one_letter_code
_entity_poly.pdbx_strand_id
1 'polypeptide(L)'
;MEIKKFIELDKRGLIPGPGESEEAFAKRAAYCLSLKDFLKSTLEGKIPFDSKEAPLDLSEQDMERVDKQYGIRPDWVPVFFSNTRLTPWHGGCAWIFQMDESSPTAAFLQLRKSFFFSDQYLKVLRKEEVVAHELAHVGRMCFEEPKFEEFLAYQSSSAVWRRYLGPLVQSTWESMLFVFLLFVIFLFDLFLFWHGDYGSYQNWMWLKTIPLVLAFIGVVRLVVRHWQFKKCSNTLSRLISNPCTVKQVLYRLTDQEIISFGSMDKQSLISYIKEMEASALRWRVLVKRYFSDIY
;
A
#
# COMPACT_ATOMS: atom_id res chain seq x y z
N MET A 1 5.74 24.49 -13.13
CA MET A 1 4.37 24.72 -12.58
C MET A 1 4.52 25.34 -11.19
N GLU A 2 3.62 26.21 -10.71
CA GLU A 2 3.80 26.76 -9.36
C GLU A 2 3.74 25.66 -8.28
N ILE A 3 4.63 25.73 -7.29
CA ILE A 3 4.73 24.75 -6.20
C ILE A 3 3.40 24.54 -5.45
N LYS A 4 2.57 25.59 -5.36
CA LYS A 4 1.22 25.53 -4.79
C LYS A 4 0.34 24.51 -5.49
N LYS A 5 0.43 24.41 -6.83
CA LYS A 5 -0.36 23.44 -7.60
C LYS A 5 0.13 22.01 -7.36
N PHE A 6 1.44 21.80 -7.20
CA PHE A 6 1.97 20.48 -6.83
C PHE A 6 1.53 20.05 -5.42
N ILE A 7 1.48 20.98 -4.46
CA ILE A 7 0.93 20.70 -3.11
C ILE A 7 -0.54 20.28 -3.19
N GLU A 8 -1.34 20.92 -4.03
CA GLU A 8 -2.74 20.56 -4.20
C GLU A 8 -2.90 19.16 -4.82
N LEU A 9 -2.07 18.81 -5.81
CA LEU A 9 -2.03 17.46 -6.36
C LEU A 9 -1.63 16.41 -5.32
N ASP A 10 -0.64 16.71 -4.46
CA ASP A 10 -0.24 15.83 -3.37
C ASP A 10 -1.36 15.63 -2.33
N LYS A 11 -2.16 16.66 -2.04
CA LYS A 11 -3.38 16.52 -1.22
C LYS A 11 -4.43 15.65 -1.88
N ARG A 12 -4.49 15.62 -3.22
CA ARG A 12 -5.36 14.73 -3.99
C ARG A 12 -4.75 13.33 -4.20
N GLY A 13 -3.69 12.99 -3.47
CA GLY A 13 -3.03 11.67 -3.56
C GLY A 13 -2.20 11.45 -4.82
N LEU A 14 -1.99 12.49 -5.64
CA LEU A 14 -1.02 12.46 -6.73
C LEU A 14 0.32 12.91 -6.16
N ILE A 15 1.10 11.96 -5.66
CA ILE A 15 2.39 12.23 -5.01
C ILE A 15 3.51 12.11 -6.05
N PRO A 16 4.44 13.06 -6.15
CA PRO A 16 5.61 12.91 -7.03
C PRO A 16 6.43 11.69 -6.62
N GLY A 17 6.78 10.84 -7.59
CA GLY A 17 7.61 9.65 -7.37
C GLY A 17 9.07 10.00 -7.04
N PRO A 18 9.84 9.04 -6.48
CA PRO A 18 11.29 9.21 -6.34
C PRO A 18 11.94 9.43 -7.72
N GLY A 19 12.63 10.56 -7.89
CA GLY A 19 13.29 10.90 -9.17
C GLY A 19 12.36 11.37 -10.30
N GLU A 20 11.06 11.49 -10.06
CA GLU A 20 10.12 11.98 -11.09
C GLU A 20 10.34 13.47 -11.37
N SER A 21 10.51 13.82 -12.65
CA SER A 21 10.65 15.22 -13.09
C SER A 21 9.32 15.97 -12.99
N GLU A 22 9.39 17.30 -12.94
CA GLU A 22 8.18 18.14 -12.94
C GLU A 22 7.26 17.91 -14.15
N GLU A 23 7.86 17.71 -15.32
CA GLU A 23 7.15 17.51 -16.57
C GLU A 23 6.45 16.14 -16.59
N ALA A 24 7.18 15.08 -16.20
CA ALA A 24 6.63 13.74 -16.08
C ALA A 24 5.48 13.70 -15.06
N PHE A 25 5.68 14.31 -13.90
CA PHE A 25 4.66 14.39 -12.86
C PHE A 25 3.42 15.16 -13.33
N ALA A 26 3.59 16.31 -13.98
CA ALA A 26 2.49 17.11 -14.49
C ALA A 26 1.68 16.36 -15.56
N LYS A 27 2.36 15.64 -16.47
CA LYS A 27 1.71 14.79 -17.49
C LYS A 27 0.90 13.67 -16.83
N ARG A 28 1.48 12.97 -15.86
CA ARG A 28 0.80 11.90 -15.11
C ARG A 28 -0.40 12.41 -14.33
N ALA A 29 -0.24 13.52 -13.62
CA ALA A 29 -1.32 14.13 -12.86
C ALA A 29 -2.48 14.53 -13.78
N ALA A 30 -2.20 15.20 -14.91
CA ALA A 30 -3.24 15.56 -15.87
C ALA A 30 -3.98 14.32 -16.41
N TYR A 31 -3.25 13.26 -16.73
CA TYR A 31 -3.83 11.99 -17.18
C TYR A 31 -4.76 11.37 -16.13
N CYS A 32 -4.28 11.25 -14.88
CA CYS A 32 -5.06 10.70 -13.77
C CYS A 32 -6.35 11.50 -13.50
N LEU A 33 -6.26 12.84 -13.55
CA LEU A 33 -7.42 13.72 -13.35
C LEU A 33 -8.47 13.58 -14.46
N SER A 34 -8.05 13.28 -15.69
CA SER A 34 -8.95 13.04 -16.83
C SER A 34 -9.53 11.62 -16.87
N LEU A 35 -9.05 10.71 -16.02
CA LEU A 35 -9.35 9.28 -16.13
C LEU A 35 -10.84 8.98 -15.98
N LYS A 36 -11.55 9.62 -15.05
CA LYS A 36 -13.00 9.42 -14.88
C LYS A 36 -13.77 9.77 -16.16
N ASP A 37 -13.40 10.85 -16.83
CA ASP A 37 -14.07 11.30 -18.06
C ASP A 37 -13.69 10.43 -19.27
N PHE A 38 -12.43 10.04 -19.36
CA PHE A 38 -11.97 9.07 -20.36
C PHE A 38 -12.69 7.72 -20.22
N LEU A 39 -12.81 7.23 -18.98
CA LEU A 39 -13.53 6.00 -18.72
C LEU A 39 -15.00 6.18 -19.06
N LYS A 40 -15.69 7.23 -18.61
CA LYS A 40 -17.11 7.48 -18.99
C LYS A 40 -17.35 7.49 -20.50
N SER A 41 -16.44 8.09 -21.27
CA SER A 41 -16.56 8.18 -22.73
C SER A 41 -16.15 6.90 -23.48
N THR A 42 -15.30 6.06 -22.88
CA THR A 42 -14.77 4.82 -23.49
C THR A 42 -15.49 3.56 -22.97
N LEU A 43 -16.22 3.66 -21.85
CA LEU A 43 -16.86 2.56 -21.11
C LEU A 43 -18.10 1.95 -21.76
N GLU A 44 -18.49 2.39 -22.95
CA GLU A 44 -19.37 1.62 -23.81
C GLU A 44 -18.64 0.36 -24.32
N GLY A 45 -18.39 -0.61 -23.42
CA GLY A 45 -18.13 -2.01 -23.76
C GLY A 45 -16.72 -2.61 -23.57
N LYS A 46 -15.74 -1.92 -22.94
CA LYS A 46 -14.33 -2.40 -22.93
C LYS A 46 -13.65 -2.66 -21.58
N ILE A 47 -14.35 -2.54 -20.45
CA ILE A 47 -13.80 -2.92 -19.14
C ILE A 47 -14.36 -4.29 -18.74
N PRO A 48 -13.60 -5.18 -18.08
CA PRO A 48 -14.09 -6.49 -17.61
C PRO A 48 -15.15 -6.43 -16.49
N PHE A 49 -15.71 -5.25 -16.21
CA PHE A 49 -16.71 -5.00 -15.18
C PHE A 49 -18.04 -4.67 -15.86
N ASP A 50 -19.14 -5.18 -15.31
CA ASP A 50 -20.47 -5.10 -15.94
C ASP A 50 -20.89 -3.62 -16.05
N SER A 51 -21.50 -3.21 -17.17
CA SER A 51 -21.88 -1.81 -17.48
C SER A 51 -22.77 -1.12 -16.42
N LYS A 52 -23.36 -1.89 -15.50
CA LYS A 52 -24.11 -1.41 -14.33
C LYS A 52 -23.23 -1.01 -13.14
N GLU A 53 -21.92 -1.26 -13.22
CA GLU A 53 -20.89 -0.99 -12.21
C GLU A 53 -20.15 0.32 -12.56
N ALA A 54 -20.88 1.39 -12.88
CA ALA A 54 -20.29 2.70 -13.18
C ALA A 54 -19.43 3.20 -12.00
N PRO A 55 -18.33 3.95 -12.26
CA PRO A 55 -17.46 4.43 -11.20
C PRO A 55 -18.23 5.34 -10.24
N LEU A 56 -18.24 4.96 -8.96
CA LEU A 56 -18.87 5.73 -7.89
C LEU A 56 -17.84 6.59 -7.16
N ASP A 57 -18.31 7.71 -6.63
CA ASP A 57 -17.52 8.50 -5.70
C ASP A 57 -17.56 7.87 -4.31
N LEU A 58 -16.42 7.87 -3.64
CA LEU A 58 -16.30 7.40 -2.26
C LEU A 58 -17.00 8.36 -1.31
N SER A 59 -17.47 7.84 -0.18
CA SER A 59 -18.12 8.67 0.83
C SER A 59 -17.10 9.56 1.56
N GLU A 60 -17.58 10.64 2.19
CA GLU A 60 -16.76 11.51 3.03
C GLU A 60 -16.10 10.75 4.19
N GLN A 61 -16.81 9.77 4.78
CA GLN A 61 -16.28 8.92 5.83
C GLN A 61 -15.09 8.06 5.34
N ASP A 62 -15.19 7.51 4.13
CA ASP A 62 -14.10 6.74 3.54
C ASP A 62 -12.85 7.63 3.39
N MET A 63 -13.03 8.88 2.94
CA MET A 63 -11.93 9.84 2.73
C MET A 63 -11.35 10.41 4.02
N GLU A 64 -12.13 10.58 5.09
CA GLU A 64 -11.63 11.08 6.37
C GLU A 64 -10.55 10.16 6.95
N ARG A 65 -10.75 8.84 6.84
CA ARG A 65 -9.77 7.85 7.32
C ARG A 65 -8.45 7.96 6.55
N VAL A 66 -8.53 8.12 5.23
CA VAL A 66 -7.38 8.27 4.34
C VAL A 66 -6.63 9.56 4.65
N ASP A 67 -7.33 10.67 4.80
CA ASP A 67 -6.72 11.96 5.10
C ASP A 67 -6.03 11.97 6.48
N LYS A 68 -6.67 11.41 7.50
CA LYS A 68 -6.08 11.31 8.84
C LYS A 68 -4.79 10.48 8.86
N GLN A 69 -4.74 9.40 8.08
CA GLN A 69 -3.61 8.47 8.09
C GLN A 69 -2.49 8.88 7.12
N TYR A 70 -2.84 9.41 5.95
CA TYR A 70 -1.93 9.63 4.83
C TYR A 70 -1.92 11.09 4.32
N GLY A 71 -2.89 11.91 4.72
CA GLY A 71 -2.96 13.32 4.33
C GLY A 71 -3.30 13.47 2.85
N ILE A 72 -4.11 12.55 2.31
CA ILE A 72 -4.54 12.56 0.92
C ILE A 72 -6.04 12.32 0.82
N ARG A 73 -6.65 12.85 -0.24
CA ARG A 73 -8.05 12.66 -0.62
C ARG A 73 -8.14 12.40 -2.13
N PRO A 74 -7.93 11.16 -2.59
CA PRO A 74 -7.85 10.79 -4.00
C PRO A 74 -9.22 10.78 -4.70
N ASP A 75 -9.82 11.96 -4.82
CA ASP A 75 -11.13 12.20 -5.44
C ASP A 75 -11.18 11.87 -6.94
N TRP A 76 -10.04 11.75 -7.61
CA TRP A 76 -9.93 11.44 -9.03
C TRP A 76 -9.99 9.94 -9.32
N VAL A 77 -9.79 9.07 -8.31
CA VAL A 77 -9.69 7.62 -8.51
C VAL A 77 -11.07 7.04 -8.82
N PRO A 78 -11.26 6.36 -9.97
CA PRO A 78 -12.51 5.66 -10.27
C PRO A 78 -12.68 4.42 -9.37
N VAL A 79 -13.90 4.15 -8.89
CA VAL A 79 -14.19 3.00 -8.00
C VAL A 79 -15.27 2.09 -8.57
N PHE A 80 -14.93 0.81 -8.76
CA PHE A 80 -15.81 -0.22 -9.32
C PHE A 80 -16.17 -1.27 -8.27
N PHE A 81 -17.44 -1.68 -8.19
CA PHE A 81 -17.92 -2.70 -7.27
C PHE A 81 -18.09 -4.04 -7.99
N SER A 82 -17.04 -4.87 -8.03
CA SER A 82 -17.03 -6.12 -8.79
C SER A 82 -16.30 -7.23 -8.06
N ASN A 83 -16.79 -8.47 -8.20
CA ASN A 83 -16.12 -9.66 -7.65
C ASN A 83 -15.15 -10.31 -8.64
N THR A 84 -15.08 -9.80 -9.88
CA THR A 84 -14.26 -10.36 -10.96
C THR A 84 -12.81 -10.49 -10.51
N ARG A 85 -12.25 -11.71 -10.54
CA ARG A 85 -10.87 -12.04 -10.14
C ARG A 85 -10.50 -11.75 -8.66
N LEU A 86 -11.47 -11.41 -7.79
CA LEU A 86 -11.23 -11.30 -6.34
C LEU A 86 -11.45 -12.66 -5.66
N THR A 87 -10.43 -13.15 -4.95
CA THR A 87 -10.57 -14.34 -4.10
C THR A 87 -11.53 -14.06 -2.94
N PRO A 88 -12.18 -15.09 -2.36
CA PRO A 88 -13.18 -14.91 -1.30
C PRO A 88 -12.71 -14.12 -0.08
N TRP A 89 -11.41 -14.05 0.20
CA TRP A 89 -10.82 -13.33 1.33
C TRP A 89 -10.33 -11.91 0.97
N HIS A 90 -10.34 -11.51 -0.30
CA HIS A 90 -10.04 -10.14 -0.72
C HIS A 90 -11.26 -9.22 -0.57
N GLY A 91 -11.06 -8.06 0.04
CA GLY A 91 -12.05 -6.99 0.14
C GLY A 91 -12.04 -6.03 -1.06
N GLY A 92 -10.87 -5.81 -1.65
CA GLY A 92 -10.66 -4.92 -2.79
C GLY A 92 -9.27 -5.10 -3.38
N CYS A 93 -8.96 -4.29 -4.38
CA CYS A 93 -7.65 -4.21 -5.03
C CYS A 93 -7.51 -2.86 -5.76
N ALA A 94 -6.39 -2.19 -5.59
CA ALA A 94 -5.94 -1.11 -6.46
C ALA A 94 -5.30 -1.69 -7.73
N TRP A 95 -5.87 -1.36 -8.88
CA TRP A 95 -5.29 -1.70 -10.18
C TRP A 95 -4.42 -0.55 -10.66
N ILE A 96 -3.11 -0.72 -10.59
CA ILE A 96 -2.13 0.23 -11.11
C ILE A 96 -1.71 -0.24 -12.50
N PHE A 97 -1.80 0.65 -13.50
CA PHE A 97 -1.58 0.28 -14.89
C PHE A 97 -0.97 1.42 -15.72
N GLN A 98 -0.38 1.03 -16.84
CA GLN A 98 0.00 1.87 -17.97
C GLN A 98 -0.67 1.28 -19.21
N MET A 99 -1.27 2.10 -20.07
CA MET A 99 -1.95 1.61 -21.29
C MET A 99 -0.95 1.07 -22.33
N ASP A 100 0.22 1.70 -22.38
CA ASP A 100 1.40 1.32 -23.17
C ASP A 100 2.67 1.85 -22.45
N GLU A 101 3.86 1.50 -22.93
CA GLU A 101 5.15 1.89 -22.33
C GLU A 101 5.37 3.43 -22.28
N SER A 102 4.63 4.20 -23.09
CA SER A 102 4.75 5.66 -23.17
C SER A 102 3.69 6.42 -22.36
N SER A 103 2.68 5.70 -21.88
CA SER A 103 1.53 6.21 -21.17
C SER A 103 1.85 6.41 -19.69
N PRO A 104 1.40 7.52 -19.07
CA PRO A 104 1.59 7.71 -17.64
C PRO A 104 0.89 6.63 -16.82
N THR A 105 1.49 6.26 -15.69
CA THR A 105 0.88 5.36 -14.71
C THR A 105 -0.39 5.98 -14.13
N ALA A 106 -1.46 5.19 -14.08
CA ALA A 106 -2.72 5.54 -13.45
C ALA A 106 -3.25 4.37 -12.62
N ALA A 107 -4.33 4.62 -11.86
CA ALA A 107 -4.96 3.59 -11.08
C ALA A 107 -6.49 3.71 -11.02
N PHE A 108 -7.16 2.58 -10.82
CA PHE A 108 -8.55 2.53 -10.38
C PHE A 108 -8.71 1.56 -9.22
N LEU A 109 -9.77 1.74 -8.44
CA LEU A 109 -10.08 0.90 -7.30
C LEU A 109 -11.16 -0.12 -7.67
N GLN A 110 -10.92 -1.40 -7.39
CA GLN A 110 -11.94 -2.43 -7.42
C GLN A 110 -12.29 -2.82 -5.98
N LEU A 111 -13.55 -2.70 -5.61
CA LEU A 111 -14.10 -3.16 -4.34
C LEU A 111 -15.01 -4.37 -4.57
N ARG A 112 -15.09 -5.25 -3.58
CA ARG A 112 -16.02 -6.37 -3.60
C ARG A 112 -17.48 -5.87 -3.72
N LYS A 113 -18.29 -6.55 -4.54
CA LYS A 113 -19.69 -6.16 -4.82
C LYS A 113 -20.57 -6.04 -3.58
N SER A 114 -20.30 -6.82 -2.52
CA SER A 114 -21.02 -6.72 -1.25
C SER A 114 -20.89 -5.34 -0.60
N PHE A 115 -19.77 -4.63 -0.84
CA PHE A 115 -19.55 -3.29 -0.28
C PHE A 115 -20.46 -2.22 -0.88
N PHE A 116 -21.15 -2.52 -1.98
CA PHE A 116 -22.19 -1.65 -2.51
C PHE A 116 -23.43 -1.62 -1.61
N PHE A 117 -23.74 -2.74 -0.94
CA PHE A 117 -24.96 -2.90 -0.11
C PHE A 117 -24.68 -2.87 1.39
N SER A 118 -23.44 -3.07 1.82
CA SER A 118 -23.07 -3.17 3.23
C SER A 118 -21.67 -2.64 3.47
N ASP A 119 -21.43 -1.96 4.58
CA ASP A 119 -20.08 -1.52 4.95
C ASP A 119 -19.18 -2.65 5.48
N GLN A 120 -19.69 -3.88 5.56
CA GLN A 120 -18.95 -5.02 6.10
C GLN A 120 -18.98 -6.21 5.15
N TYR A 121 -17.86 -6.94 5.12
CA TYR A 121 -17.74 -8.22 4.44
C TYR A 121 -17.14 -9.26 5.40
N LEU A 122 -17.77 -10.44 5.43
CA LEU A 122 -17.47 -11.54 6.38
C LEU A 122 -17.50 -11.14 7.87
N LYS A 123 -18.07 -9.99 8.22
CA LYS A 123 -18.00 -9.37 9.56
C LYS A 123 -16.59 -9.02 10.06
N VAL A 124 -15.56 -9.24 9.24
CA VAL A 124 -14.15 -9.00 9.62
C VAL A 124 -13.54 -7.82 8.86
N LEU A 125 -13.98 -7.58 7.63
CA LEU A 125 -13.49 -6.52 6.74
C LEU A 125 -14.52 -5.39 6.67
N ARG A 126 -14.06 -4.15 6.90
CA ARG A 126 -14.88 -2.94 6.76
C ARG A 126 -14.50 -2.20 5.49
N LYS A 127 -15.50 -1.65 4.79
CA LYS A 127 -15.32 -0.90 3.54
C LYS A 127 -14.31 0.23 3.69
N GLU A 128 -14.47 1.06 4.73
CA GLU A 128 -13.58 2.19 5.03
C GLU A 128 -12.11 1.77 5.20
N GLU A 129 -11.84 0.58 5.74
CA GLU A 129 -10.47 0.07 5.92
C GLU A 129 -9.89 -0.44 4.61
N VAL A 130 -10.69 -1.17 3.84
CA VAL A 130 -10.28 -1.66 2.52
C VAL A 130 -9.99 -0.48 1.60
N VAL A 131 -10.90 0.50 1.54
CA VAL A 131 -10.70 1.73 0.76
C VAL A 131 -9.42 2.44 1.19
N ALA A 132 -9.19 2.63 2.50
CA ALA A 132 -7.98 3.30 2.96
C ALA A 132 -6.70 2.52 2.67
N HIS A 133 -6.74 1.19 2.75
CA HIS A 133 -5.61 0.32 2.37
C HIS A 133 -5.30 0.46 0.88
N GLU A 134 -6.28 0.29 0.01
CA GLU A 134 -6.06 0.34 -1.44
C GLU A 134 -5.68 1.75 -1.93
N LEU A 135 -6.26 2.81 -1.35
CA LEU A 135 -5.87 4.17 -1.67
C LEU A 135 -4.46 4.54 -1.19
N ALA A 136 -3.93 3.83 -0.19
CA ALA A 136 -2.52 3.96 0.19
C ALA A 136 -1.58 3.46 -0.93
N HIS A 137 -1.98 2.40 -1.64
CA HIS A 137 -1.25 1.92 -2.81
C HIS A 137 -1.37 2.91 -3.97
N VAL A 138 -2.56 3.46 -4.21
CA VAL A 138 -2.75 4.48 -5.26
C VAL A 138 -1.87 5.71 -5.04
N GLY A 139 -1.80 6.25 -3.82
CA GLY A 139 -0.95 7.41 -3.56
C GLY A 139 0.55 7.10 -3.65
N ARG A 140 0.94 5.83 -3.55
CA ARG A 140 2.32 5.36 -3.70
C ARG A 140 2.60 4.65 -5.02
N MET A 141 1.71 4.72 -6.01
CA MET A 141 1.83 3.97 -7.27
C MET A 141 3.09 4.24 -8.11
N CYS A 142 3.87 5.27 -7.77
CA CYS A 142 5.15 5.59 -8.41
C CYS A 142 6.37 5.30 -7.51
N PHE A 143 6.19 4.56 -6.40
CA PHE A 143 7.27 4.10 -5.53
C PHE A 143 7.57 2.64 -5.88
N GLU A 144 8.75 2.34 -6.41
CA GLU A 144 9.17 0.99 -6.76
C GLU A 144 9.79 0.25 -5.55
N GLU A 145 9.04 0.17 -4.44
CA GLU A 145 9.62 -0.15 -3.13
C GLU A 145 8.73 -1.06 -2.26
N PRO A 146 8.96 -2.39 -2.30
CA PRO A 146 8.03 -3.35 -1.71
C PRO A 146 8.20 -3.57 -0.20
N LYS A 147 9.21 -3.00 0.49
CA LYS A 147 9.51 -3.42 1.87
C LYS A 147 8.53 -2.84 2.89
N PHE A 148 8.09 -1.59 2.71
CA PHE A 148 7.17 -0.91 3.62
C PHE A 148 5.80 -0.58 2.99
N GLU A 149 5.56 -0.93 1.73
CA GLU A 149 4.28 -0.63 1.03
C GLU A 149 3.07 -1.22 1.75
N GLU A 150 3.02 -2.55 1.90
CA GLU A 150 1.98 -3.23 2.68
C GLU A 150 1.96 -2.75 4.15
N PHE A 151 3.14 -2.49 4.72
CA PHE A 151 3.25 -1.99 6.08
C PHE A 151 2.50 -0.66 6.27
N LEU A 152 2.70 0.29 5.34
CA LEU A 152 2.04 1.59 5.32
C LEU A 152 0.55 1.45 5.08
N ALA A 153 0.13 0.61 4.15
CA ALA A 153 -1.28 0.36 3.83
C ALA A 153 -2.04 -0.24 5.03
N TYR A 154 -1.45 -1.22 5.73
CA TYR A 154 -2.07 -1.83 6.91
C TYR A 154 -2.18 -0.90 8.12
N GLN A 155 -1.42 0.20 8.21
CA GLN A 155 -1.56 1.17 9.31
C GLN A 155 -2.97 1.80 9.36
N SER A 156 -3.68 1.82 8.24
CA SER A 156 -5.06 2.28 8.17
C SER A 156 -6.05 1.33 8.84
N SER A 157 -5.72 0.08 9.19
CA SER A 157 -6.68 -0.86 9.79
C SER A 157 -7.06 -0.48 11.24
N SER A 158 -8.32 -0.63 11.63
CA SER A 158 -8.76 -0.46 13.04
C SER A 158 -8.35 -1.65 13.91
N ALA A 159 -8.32 -2.86 13.32
CA ALA A 159 -7.90 -4.05 14.03
C ALA A 159 -6.38 -4.02 14.27
N VAL A 160 -5.99 -4.13 15.54
CA VAL A 160 -4.59 -4.15 15.98
C VAL A 160 -3.83 -5.28 15.30
N TRP A 161 -4.35 -6.50 15.31
CA TRP A 161 -3.67 -7.65 14.73
C TRP A 161 -3.40 -7.47 13.23
N ARG A 162 -4.31 -6.86 12.45
CA ARG A 162 -4.06 -6.54 11.04
C ARG A 162 -2.96 -5.50 10.86
N ARG A 163 -2.92 -4.46 11.68
CA ARG A 163 -1.83 -3.46 11.64
C ARG A 163 -0.45 -4.09 11.90
N TYR A 164 -0.39 -5.06 12.80
CA TYR A 164 0.88 -5.67 13.19
C TYR A 164 1.26 -6.88 12.32
N LEU A 165 0.32 -7.74 11.97
CA LEU A 165 0.54 -9.02 11.29
C LEU A 165 0.14 -9.03 9.81
N GLY A 166 -0.65 -8.05 9.34
CA GLY A 166 -1.03 -7.94 7.93
C GLY A 166 0.17 -7.94 6.97
N PRO A 167 1.24 -7.17 7.25
CA PRO A 167 2.46 -7.12 6.42
C PRO A 167 3.38 -8.34 6.55
N LEU A 168 2.94 -9.46 7.14
CA LEU A 168 3.78 -10.64 7.39
C LEU A 168 4.34 -11.23 6.09
N VAL A 169 3.47 -11.33 5.08
CA VAL A 169 3.82 -11.83 3.74
C VAL A 169 4.11 -10.65 2.84
N GLN A 170 5.28 -10.65 2.20
CA GLN A 170 5.73 -9.55 1.35
C GLN A 170 5.39 -9.78 -0.12
N SER A 171 5.25 -11.03 -0.56
CA SER A 171 4.95 -11.35 -1.95
C SER A 171 4.00 -12.52 -2.10
N THR A 172 3.28 -12.55 -3.22
CA THR A 172 2.43 -13.68 -3.59
C THR A 172 3.20 -15.01 -3.64
N TRP A 173 4.46 -14.98 -4.07
CA TRP A 173 5.34 -16.16 -4.12
C TRP A 173 5.63 -16.74 -2.74
N GLU A 174 5.82 -15.91 -1.71
CA GLU A 174 6.01 -16.40 -0.34
C GLU A 174 4.78 -17.15 0.16
N SER A 175 3.58 -16.59 -0.05
CA SER A 175 2.31 -17.25 0.30
C SER A 175 2.13 -18.55 -0.47
N MET A 176 2.39 -18.54 -1.79
CA MET A 176 2.24 -19.71 -2.65
C MET A 176 3.21 -20.82 -2.24
N LEU A 177 4.48 -20.50 -1.99
CA LEU A 177 5.49 -21.46 -1.54
C LEU A 177 5.09 -22.08 -0.20
N PHE A 178 4.64 -21.25 0.75
CA PHE A 178 4.20 -21.72 2.05
C PHE A 178 3.01 -22.69 1.94
N VAL A 179 1.97 -22.31 1.20
CA VAL A 179 0.79 -23.17 1.00
C VAL A 179 1.14 -24.45 0.22
N PHE A 180 1.98 -24.34 -0.81
CA PHE A 180 2.44 -25.48 -1.59
C PHE A 180 3.19 -26.49 -0.71
N LEU A 181 4.12 -26.03 0.14
CA LEU A 181 4.85 -26.89 1.05
C LEU A 181 3.93 -27.58 2.05
N LEU A 182 2.96 -26.85 2.62
CA LEU A 182 1.94 -27.46 3.50
C LEU A 182 1.15 -28.54 2.77
N PHE A 183 0.74 -28.29 1.53
CA PHE A 183 -0.03 -29.24 0.73
C PHE A 183 0.79 -30.50 0.38
N VAL A 184 2.05 -30.34 -0.03
CA VAL A 184 2.94 -31.47 -0.35
C VAL A 184 3.20 -32.32 0.90
N ILE A 185 3.50 -31.70 2.04
CA ILE A 185 3.69 -32.41 3.31
C ILE A 185 2.42 -33.17 3.70
N PHE A 186 1.26 -32.55 3.55
CA PHE A 186 -0.03 -33.17 3.85
C PHE A 186 -0.31 -34.39 2.95
N LEU A 187 -0.09 -34.27 1.63
CA LEU A 187 -0.25 -35.40 0.71
C LEU A 187 0.71 -36.54 1.02
N PHE A 188 1.95 -36.22 1.40
CA PHE A 188 2.94 -37.21 1.78
C PHE A 188 2.57 -37.93 3.10
N ASP A 189 2.08 -37.19 4.10
CA ASP A 189 1.54 -37.77 5.33
C ASP A 189 0.37 -38.73 5.05
N LEU A 190 -0.56 -38.33 4.16
CA LEU A 190 -1.68 -39.19 3.74
C LEU A 190 -1.19 -40.46 3.04
N PHE A 191 -0.17 -40.34 2.17
CA PHE A 191 0.42 -41.48 1.49
C PHE A 191 1.05 -42.48 2.48
N LEU A 192 1.85 -42.00 3.44
CA LEU A 192 2.46 -42.85 4.46
C LEU A 192 1.43 -43.49 5.39
N PHE A 193 0.41 -42.73 5.78
CA PHE A 193 -0.71 -43.24 6.58
C PHE A 193 -1.45 -44.37 5.84
N TRP A 194 -1.74 -44.20 4.56
CA TRP A 194 -2.43 -45.20 3.74
C TRP A 194 -1.63 -46.52 3.60
N HIS A 195 -0.30 -46.44 3.52
CA HIS A 195 0.58 -47.62 3.40
C HIS A 195 0.97 -48.23 4.76
N GLY A 196 0.53 -47.63 5.88
CA GLY A 196 0.86 -48.11 7.23
C GLY A 196 2.34 -48.01 7.60
N ASP A 197 3.12 -47.17 6.90
CA ASP A 197 4.56 -47.03 7.14
C ASP A 197 4.86 -46.01 8.26
N TYR A 198 4.63 -46.46 9.50
CA TYR A 198 4.86 -45.66 10.70
C TYR A 198 6.33 -45.31 10.92
N GLY A 199 7.27 -46.17 10.49
CA GLY A 199 8.70 -45.94 10.64
C GLY A 199 9.17 -44.78 9.78
N SER A 200 8.76 -44.77 8.51
CA SER A 200 9.01 -43.62 7.63
C SER A 200 8.32 -42.36 8.15
N TYR A 201 7.06 -42.44 8.58
CA TYR A 201 6.35 -41.26 9.13
C TYR A 201 7.13 -40.56 10.25
N GLN A 202 7.71 -41.32 11.19
CA GLN A 202 8.55 -40.76 12.24
C GLN A 202 9.82 -40.11 11.70
N ASN A 203 10.51 -40.76 10.76
CA ASN A 203 11.74 -40.23 10.17
C ASN A 203 11.50 -38.92 9.40
N TRP A 204 10.36 -38.79 8.73
CA TRP A 204 10.00 -37.62 7.92
C TRP A 204 9.36 -36.48 8.71
N MET A 205 9.14 -36.64 10.02
CA MET A 205 8.50 -35.62 10.86
C MET A 205 9.24 -34.27 10.83
N TRP A 206 10.56 -34.30 10.61
CA TRP A 206 11.38 -33.09 10.48
C TRP A 206 11.00 -32.20 9.29
N LEU A 207 10.41 -32.73 8.20
CA LEU A 207 9.96 -31.89 7.08
C LEU A 207 8.89 -30.87 7.49
N LYS A 208 8.11 -31.20 8.54
CA LYS A 208 7.09 -30.29 9.10
C LYS A 208 7.70 -29.04 9.72
N THR A 209 8.99 -29.04 10.01
CA THR A 209 9.71 -27.85 10.48
C THR A 209 9.95 -26.82 9.36
N ILE A 210 9.92 -27.22 8.08
CA ILE A 210 10.20 -26.30 6.97
C ILE A 210 9.18 -25.15 6.92
N PRO A 211 7.85 -25.38 6.90
CA PRO A 211 6.88 -24.29 6.98
C PRO A 211 7.02 -23.45 8.26
N LEU A 212 7.37 -24.07 9.39
CA LEU A 212 7.59 -23.34 10.65
C LEU A 212 8.79 -22.39 10.57
N VAL A 213 9.88 -22.82 9.94
CA VAL A 213 11.06 -21.99 9.70
C VAL A 213 10.70 -20.83 8.76
N LEU A 214 9.94 -21.07 7.69
CA LEU A 214 9.48 -20.00 6.80
C LEU A 214 8.60 -18.97 7.53
N ALA A 215 7.66 -19.44 8.35
CA ALA A 215 6.83 -18.57 9.18
C ALA A 215 7.69 -17.76 10.19
N PHE A 216 8.67 -18.41 10.82
CA PHE A 216 9.60 -17.76 11.75
C PHE A 216 10.42 -16.66 11.06
N ILE A 217 10.96 -16.93 9.87
CA ILE A 217 11.68 -15.92 9.06
C ILE A 217 10.76 -14.73 8.75
N GLY A 218 9.51 -15.00 8.34
CA GLY A 218 8.51 -13.96 8.11
C GLY A 218 8.26 -13.09 9.34
N VAL A 219 8.11 -13.71 10.52
CA VAL A 219 7.92 -13.00 11.80
C VAL A 219 9.14 -12.18 12.18
N VAL A 220 10.35 -12.74 12.08
CA VAL A 220 11.60 -12.00 12.39
C VAL A 220 11.72 -10.78 11.49
N ARG A 221 11.49 -10.94 10.18
CA ARG A 221 11.49 -9.83 9.22
C ARG A 221 10.47 -8.78 9.61
N LEU A 222 9.23 -9.18 9.93
CA LEU A 222 8.16 -8.28 10.35
C LEU A 222 8.54 -7.47 11.60
N VAL A 223 9.14 -8.12 12.61
CA VAL A 223 9.63 -7.44 13.82
C VAL A 223 10.70 -6.40 13.49
N VAL A 224 11.65 -6.74 12.62
CA VAL A 224 12.68 -5.80 12.15
C VAL A 224 12.04 -4.60 11.43
N ARG A 225 11.03 -4.82 10.58
CA ARG A 225 10.31 -3.72 9.90
C ARG A 225 9.57 -2.81 10.88
N HIS A 226 8.84 -3.37 11.85
CA HIS A 226 8.20 -2.58 12.91
C HIS A 226 9.21 -1.74 13.67
N TRP A 227 10.38 -2.31 13.99
CA TRP A 227 11.45 -1.59 14.66
C TRP A 227 12.00 -0.44 13.81
N GLN A 228 12.32 -0.68 12.53
CA GLN A 228 12.79 0.34 11.59
C GLN A 228 11.79 1.48 11.45
N PHE A 229 10.51 1.14 11.22
CA PHE A 229 9.43 2.11 11.07
C PHE A 229 9.24 2.96 12.32
N LYS A 230 9.21 2.32 13.50
CA LYS A 230 9.10 3.02 14.79
C LYS A 230 10.29 3.94 15.04
N LYS A 231 11.50 3.49 14.68
CA LYS A 231 12.72 4.30 14.83
C LYS A 231 12.64 5.55 13.96
N CYS A 232 12.27 5.41 12.69
CA CYS A 232 12.05 6.54 11.77
C CYS A 232 10.99 7.50 12.29
N SER A 233 9.83 6.98 12.72
CA SER A 233 8.75 7.77 13.30
C SER A 233 9.23 8.58 14.51
N ASN A 234 10.00 7.96 15.42
CA ASN A 234 10.53 8.63 16.59
C ASN A 234 11.53 9.73 16.23
N THR A 235 12.35 9.52 15.20
CA THR A 235 13.27 10.57 14.71
C THR A 235 12.47 11.75 14.13
N LEU A 236 11.47 11.49 13.29
CA LEU A 236 10.62 12.54 12.71
C LEU A 236 9.84 13.32 13.78
N SER A 237 9.37 12.67 14.84
CA SER A 237 8.69 13.33 15.96
C SER A 237 9.57 14.33 16.73
N ARG A 238 10.90 14.30 16.55
CA ARG A 238 11.80 15.32 17.11
C ARG A 238 11.79 16.64 16.33
N LEU A 239 11.28 16.59 15.09
CA LEU A 239 11.13 17.75 14.21
C LEU A 239 9.67 18.19 14.12
N ILE A 240 8.74 17.24 14.05
CA ILE A 240 7.32 17.47 13.81
C ILE A 240 6.54 17.19 15.09
N SER A 241 5.88 18.20 15.64
CA SER A 241 5.11 18.06 16.88
C SER A 241 3.80 17.28 16.71
N ASN A 242 3.13 17.41 15.55
CA ASN A 242 1.85 16.75 15.30
C ASN A 242 2.04 15.28 14.87
N PRO A 243 1.54 14.29 15.64
CA PRO A 243 1.68 12.87 15.29
C PRO A 243 1.01 12.47 13.98
N CYS A 244 -0.08 13.15 13.58
CA CYS A 244 -0.71 12.89 12.29
C CYS A 244 0.21 13.30 11.15
N THR A 245 0.83 14.48 11.24
CA THR A 245 1.80 14.96 10.26
C THR A 245 3.00 14.02 10.13
N VAL A 246 3.49 13.44 11.24
CA VAL A 246 4.55 12.42 11.20
C VAL A 246 4.15 11.22 10.34
N LYS A 247 2.93 10.70 10.50
CA LYS A 247 2.43 9.59 9.67
C LYS A 247 2.32 9.97 8.19
N GLN A 248 1.83 11.19 7.91
CA GLN A 248 1.69 11.70 6.56
C GLN A 248 3.05 11.88 5.86
N VAL A 249 4.08 12.29 6.60
CA VAL A 249 5.46 12.35 6.10
C VAL A 249 6.02 10.93 5.90
N LEU A 250 5.89 10.04 6.89
CA LEU A 250 6.34 8.64 6.78
C LEU A 250 5.79 7.95 5.53
N TYR A 251 4.51 8.18 5.23
CA TYR A 251 3.83 7.64 4.06
C TYR A 251 4.43 8.10 2.72
N ARG A 252 5.13 9.23 2.70
CA ARG A 252 5.80 9.78 1.52
C ARG A 252 7.27 9.44 1.44
N LEU A 253 7.82 8.77 2.45
CA LEU A 253 9.22 8.35 2.44
C LEU A 253 9.41 7.08 1.62
N THR A 254 10.62 6.96 1.10
CA THR A 254 11.12 5.75 0.47
C THR A 254 11.54 4.71 1.50
N ASP A 255 11.67 3.44 1.10
CA ASP A 255 12.19 2.37 1.96
C ASP A 255 13.57 2.75 2.52
N GLN A 256 14.42 3.33 1.67
CA GLN A 256 15.76 3.75 2.06
C GLN A 256 15.74 4.94 3.04
N GLU A 257 14.85 5.91 2.83
CA GLU A 257 14.64 7.03 3.76
C GLU A 257 14.13 6.53 5.11
N ILE A 258 13.15 5.60 5.14
CA ILE A 258 12.63 5.02 6.38
C ILE A 258 13.77 4.36 7.17
N ILE A 259 14.61 3.57 6.52
CA ILE A 259 15.73 2.87 7.18
C ILE A 259 16.78 3.87 7.69
N SER A 260 17.20 4.80 6.83
CA SER A 260 18.29 5.74 7.13
C SER A 260 17.91 6.77 8.18
N PHE A 261 16.70 7.32 8.15
CA PHE A 261 16.23 8.33 9.11
C PHE A 261 16.14 7.76 10.53
N GLY A 262 15.91 6.46 10.69
CA GLY A 262 15.94 5.82 11.99
C GLY A 262 17.29 5.98 12.69
N SER A 263 18.40 6.12 11.97
CA SER A 263 19.75 6.29 12.56
C SER A 263 20.23 7.75 12.61
N MET A 264 19.56 8.68 11.96
CA MET A 264 20.01 10.07 11.90
C MET A 264 19.74 10.81 13.21
N ASP A 265 20.67 11.70 13.58
CA ASP A 265 20.42 12.74 14.55
C ASP A 265 19.64 13.91 13.92
N LYS A 266 19.20 14.85 14.75
CA LYS A 266 18.36 15.98 14.31
C LYS A 266 19.05 16.83 13.24
N GLN A 267 20.34 17.09 13.38
CA GLN A 267 21.07 17.98 12.48
C GLN A 267 21.28 17.30 11.12
N SER A 268 21.69 16.04 11.12
CA SER A 268 21.85 15.27 9.87
C SER A 268 20.54 15.15 9.09
N LEU A 269 19.41 14.96 9.79
CA LEU A 269 18.10 14.91 9.15
C LEU A 269 17.71 16.26 8.51
N ILE A 270 17.94 17.38 9.21
CA ILE A 270 17.69 18.71 8.64
C ILE A 270 18.56 18.96 7.41
N SER A 271 19.85 18.58 7.46
CA SER A 271 20.76 18.71 6.32
C SER A 271 20.28 17.89 5.12
N TYR A 272 19.86 16.64 5.35
CA TYR A 272 19.30 15.79 4.29
C TYR A 272 18.06 16.42 3.65
N ILE A 273 17.13 16.94 4.47
CA ILE A 273 15.91 17.58 3.97
C ILE A 273 16.24 18.78 3.08
N LYS A 274 17.20 19.63 3.48
CA LYS A 274 17.66 20.79 2.70
C LYS A 274 18.28 20.39 1.37
N GLU A 275 19.13 19.37 1.38
CA GLU A 275 19.77 18.84 0.17
C GLU A 275 18.73 18.28 -0.81
N MET A 276 17.78 17.51 -0.29
CA MET A 276 16.74 16.89 -1.12
C MET A 276 15.69 17.90 -1.62
N GLU A 277 15.39 18.96 -0.86
CA GLU A 277 14.56 20.07 -1.34
C GLU A 277 15.16 20.72 -2.59
N ALA A 278 16.48 20.83 -2.68
CA ALA A 278 17.12 21.40 -3.86
C ALA A 278 17.04 20.49 -5.10
N SER A 279 17.06 19.17 -4.90
CA SER A 279 17.26 18.19 -5.99
C SER A 279 15.99 17.46 -6.44
N ALA A 280 14.99 17.29 -5.56
CA ALA A 280 13.84 16.43 -5.83
C ALA A 280 12.49 17.16 -5.69
N LEU A 281 11.61 17.00 -6.68
CA LEU A 281 10.26 17.56 -6.65
C LEU A 281 9.45 17.09 -5.43
N ARG A 282 9.48 15.79 -5.14
CA ARG A 282 8.81 15.20 -3.97
C ARG A 282 9.19 15.93 -2.67
N TRP A 283 10.48 16.22 -2.49
CA TRP A 283 10.98 16.88 -1.30
C TRP A 283 10.64 18.37 -1.26
N ARG A 284 10.63 19.07 -2.39
CA ARG A 284 10.09 20.45 -2.47
C ARG A 284 8.65 20.52 -2.00
N VAL A 285 7.81 19.59 -2.45
CA VAL A 285 6.40 19.51 -2.03
C VAL A 285 6.29 19.19 -0.54
N LEU A 286 7.04 18.17 -0.06
CA LEU A 286 7.07 17.77 1.34
C LEU A 286 7.47 18.91 2.27
N VAL A 287 8.55 19.62 1.95
CA VAL A 287 9.05 20.72 2.80
C VAL A 287 8.02 21.82 2.91
N LYS A 288 7.49 22.30 1.77
CA LYS A 288 6.48 23.37 1.79
C LYS A 288 5.18 22.95 2.47
N ARG A 289 4.84 21.67 2.47
CA ARG A 289 3.60 21.17 3.07
C ARG A 289 3.72 20.87 4.57
N TYR A 290 4.85 20.33 5.02
CA TYR A 290 4.96 19.74 6.36
C TYR A 290 6.09 20.28 7.21
N PHE A 291 7.07 20.95 6.60
CA PHE A 291 8.25 21.46 7.28
C PHE A 291 8.36 22.98 7.22
N SER A 292 7.31 23.70 6.79
CA SER A 292 7.31 25.17 6.67
C SER A 292 7.74 25.88 7.95
N ASP A 293 7.40 25.31 9.10
CA ASP A 293 7.60 25.93 10.42
C ASP A 293 8.94 25.53 11.07
N ILE A 294 9.71 24.68 10.39
CA ILE A 294 11.03 24.20 10.84
C ILE A 294 12.15 25.07 10.22
N TYR A 295 11.78 25.96 9.31
CA TYR A 295 12.64 26.97 8.68
C TYR A 295 12.38 28.37 9.24
#